data_AF-G3HZ00-F1
#
_entry.id   AF-G3HZ00-F1
#
_cell.length_a   1.000
_cell.length_b   1.000
_cell.length_c   1.000
_cell.angle_alpha   90.00
_cell.angle_beta   90.00
_cell.angle_gamma   90.00
#
_symmetry.space_group_name_H-M   'P 1'
#
loop_
_entity.id
_entity.type
_entity.pdbx_description
1 polymer ?
#
loop_
_entity_poly.entity_id
_entity_poly.type
_entity_poly.pdbx_seq_one_letter_code
_entity_poly.pdbx_strand_id
1 'polypeptide(L)'
;MLYHLTARCILPKSEGGLQIEVLFIDTDYHFDMLRLVTVLEHRLSRSSEETIKLCLGRLFLAYCSSSLQLLLTLHSLEALFCSHPSLCLLIVDSLSAFYWTDRASGGESVALQESTLKKCSQLLERLVTEYRLVLFTTTQSLMQKASDSAEQPASSKLPGDGDTDYRAYLCKAWQKVVKHRVIFSREDEAKSSRFSLVSRHLKSNSLKKHAFMIRESGVEFC
;
A
#
# COMPACT_ATOMS: atom_id res chain seq x y z
N MET A 1 6.67 -4.40 5.08
CA MET A 1 6.10 -5.14 3.92
C MET A 1 6.44 -4.48 2.59
N LEU A 2 6.22 -3.17 2.40
CA LEU A 2 6.51 -2.52 1.12
C LEU A 2 7.96 -2.70 0.65
N TYR A 3 8.96 -2.54 1.53
CA TYR A 3 10.36 -2.85 1.16
C TYR A 3 10.58 -4.28 0.68
N HIS A 4 9.88 -5.27 1.27
CA HIS A 4 9.97 -6.66 0.83
C HIS A 4 9.36 -6.86 -0.57
N LEU A 5 8.22 -6.21 -0.84
CA LEU A 5 7.59 -6.20 -2.16
C LEU A 5 8.51 -5.52 -3.18
N THR A 6 8.97 -4.30 -2.90
CA THR A 6 9.88 -3.54 -3.77
C THR A 6 11.13 -4.34 -4.07
N ALA A 7 11.81 -4.89 -3.06
CA ALA A 7 13.00 -5.72 -3.24
C ALA A 7 12.71 -6.92 -4.15
N ARG A 8 11.62 -7.66 -3.93
CA ARG A 8 11.24 -8.80 -4.79
C ARG A 8 11.00 -8.39 -6.24
N CYS A 9 10.47 -7.19 -6.48
CA CYS A 9 10.21 -6.67 -7.81
C CYS A 9 11.50 -6.27 -8.53
N ILE A 10 12.37 -5.52 -7.87
CA ILE A 10 13.58 -4.97 -8.50
C ILE A 10 14.74 -5.97 -8.58
N LEU A 11 14.73 -7.05 -7.79
CA LEU A 11 15.78 -8.07 -7.82
C LEU A 11 15.82 -8.82 -9.17
N PRO A 12 17.00 -9.33 -9.61
CA PRO A 12 17.13 -10.16 -10.80
C PRO A 12 16.34 -11.46 -10.70
N LYS A 13 15.91 -12.00 -11.85
CA LYS A 13 15.21 -13.30 -11.90
C LYS A 13 16.06 -14.47 -11.40
N SER A 14 17.38 -14.43 -11.62
CA SER A 14 18.32 -15.44 -11.12
C SER A 14 18.38 -15.51 -9.60
N GLU A 15 18.05 -14.41 -8.91
CA GLU A 15 18.02 -14.28 -7.45
C GLU A 15 16.57 -14.40 -6.93
N GLY A 16 15.66 -14.97 -7.73
CA GLY A 16 14.26 -15.17 -7.38
C GLY A 16 13.39 -13.91 -7.39
N GLY A 17 13.88 -12.80 -7.95
CA GLY A 17 13.14 -11.56 -8.17
C GLY A 17 12.33 -11.56 -9.48
N LEU A 18 11.70 -10.42 -9.77
CA LEU A 18 10.90 -10.23 -11.00
C LEU A 18 11.61 -9.43 -12.09
N GLN A 19 12.65 -8.67 -11.71
CA GLN A 19 13.41 -7.79 -12.60
C GLN A 19 12.52 -6.79 -13.35
N ILE A 20 11.64 -6.12 -12.60
CA ILE A 20 10.70 -5.11 -13.10
C ILE A 20 10.97 -3.75 -12.45
N GLU A 21 10.42 -2.70 -13.05
CA GLU A 21 10.50 -1.34 -12.51
C GLU A 21 9.33 -1.05 -11.56
N VAL A 22 9.61 -0.24 -10.54
CA VAL A 22 8.67 0.11 -9.47
C VAL A 22 8.65 1.62 -9.31
N LEU A 23 7.45 2.23 -9.32
CA LEU A 23 7.25 3.59 -8.86
C LEU A 23 6.74 3.58 -7.42
N PHE A 24 7.48 4.19 -6.52
CA PHE A 24 7.13 4.39 -5.13
C PHE A 24 6.83 5.88 -4.89
N ILE A 25 5.60 6.19 -4.49
CA ILE A 25 5.19 7.52 -4.07
C ILE A 25 5.07 7.50 -2.55
N ASP A 26 5.96 8.24 -1.89
CA ASP A 26 5.94 8.44 -0.45
C ASP A 26 5.27 9.77 -0.12
N THR A 27 4.22 9.73 0.68
CA THR A 27 3.46 10.91 1.10
C THR A 27 3.71 11.29 2.55
N ASP A 28 4.37 10.42 3.32
CA ASP A 28 4.64 10.60 4.75
C ASP A 28 6.14 10.73 5.06
N TYR A 29 7.01 10.72 4.02
CA TYR A 29 8.48 10.83 4.11
C TYR A 29 9.10 9.76 5.02
N HIS A 30 8.54 8.56 5.02
CA HIS A 30 9.01 7.42 5.81
C HIS A 30 9.85 6.42 5.00
N PHE A 31 10.07 6.67 3.71
CA PHE A 31 10.90 5.83 2.87
C PHE A 31 12.36 5.90 3.33
N ASP A 32 12.89 4.73 3.70
CA ASP A 32 14.26 4.53 4.14
C ASP A 32 15.01 3.70 3.10
N MET A 33 15.88 4.38 2.35
CA MET A 33 16.73 3.76 1.34
C MET A 33 17.69 2.74 1.96
N LEU A 34 18.24 3.01 3.13
CA LEU A 34 19.17 2.10 3.80
C LEU A 34 18.45 0.81 4.17
N ARG A 35 17.21 0.91 4.65
CA ARG A 35 16.40 -0.28 4.93
C ARG A 35 16.15 -1.13 3.68
N LEU A 36 15.88 -0.51 2.53
CA LEU A 36 15.74 -1.25 1.26
C LEU A 36 17.06 -1.91 0.85
N VAL A 37 18.18 -1.20 0.96
CA VAL A 37 19.52 -1.73 0.67
C VAL A 37 19.85 -2.93 1.54
N THR A 38 19.60 -2.87 2.85
CA THR A 38 19.80 -4.02 3.75
C THR A 38 18.98 -5.23 3.30
N VAL A 39 17.72 -5.03 2.88
CA VAL A 39 16.89 -6.13 2.38
C VAL A 39 17.45 -6.72 1.08
N LEU A 40 18.00 -5.88 0.18
CA LEU A 40 18.62 -6.34 -1.06
C LEU A 40 19.91 -7.13 -0.78
N GLU A 41 20.78 -6.63 0.09
CA GLU A 41 22.04 -7.28 0.48
C GLU A 41 21.81 -8.69 1.00
N HIS A 42 20.82 -8.87 1.88
CA HIS A 42 20.48 -10.17 2.45
C HIS A 42 19.77 -11.13 1.49
N ARG A 43 19.28 -10.64 0.36
CA ARG A 43 18.58 -11.45 -0.66
C ARG A 43 19.46 -11.83 -1.84
N LEU A 44 20.58 -11.16 -2.03
CA LEU A 44 21.53 -11.45 -3.09
C LEU A 44 22.52 -12.52 -2.62
N SER A 45 22.74 -13.53 -3.44
CA SER A 45 23.78 -14.55 -3.19
C SER A 45 25.19 -13.96 -3.09
N ARG A 46 25.46 -12.92 -3.88
CA ARG A 46 26.70 -12.12 -3.86
C ARG A 46 26.35 -10.64 -3.91
N SER A 47 26.30 -10.00 -2.75
CA SER A 47 26.10 -8.54 -2.67
C SER A 47 27.37 -7.81 -3.11
N SER A 48 27.27 -7.03 -4.18
CA SER A 48 28.26 -6.01 -4.55
C SER A 48 27.56 -4.67 -4.74
N GLU A 49 28.30 -3.57 -4.60
CA GLU A 49 27.76 -2.23 -4.78
C GLU A 49 27.16 -2.04 -6.18
N GLU A 50 27.80 -2.59 -7.22
CA GLU A 50 27.32 -2.55 -8.60
C GLU A 50 25.99 -3.30 -8.74
N THR A 51 25.89 -4.48 -8.12
CA THR A 51 24.66 -5.29 -8.18
C THR A 51 23.49 -4.58 -7.49
N ILE A 52 23.75 -3.93 -6.35
CA ILE A 52 22.75 -3.13 -5.62
C ILE A 52 22.33 -1.92 -6.47
N LYS A 53 23.29 -1.19 -7.05
CA LYS A 53 23.02 -0.06 -7.95
C LYS A 53 22.15 -0.47 -9.14
N LEU A 54 22.43 -1.62 -9.76
CA LEU A 54 21.62 -2.17 -10.84
C LEU A 54 20.19 -2.52 -10.41
N CYS A 55 20.00 -2.97 -9.17
CA CYS A 55 18.66 -3.20 -8.61
C CYS A 55 17.93 -1.87 -8.36
N LEU A 56 18.59 -0.91 -7.70
CA LEU A 56 18.03 0.39 -7.40
C LEU A 56 17.74 1.23 -8.65
N GLY A 57 18.44 1.00 -9.76
CA GLY A 57 18.15 1.62 -11.05
C GLY A 57 16.74 1.30 -11.60
N ARG A 58 16.04 0.31 -11.02
CA ARG A 58 14.65 -0.02 -11.36
C ARG A 58 13.62 0.60 -10.40
N LEU A 59 14.07 1.39 -9.43
CA LEU A 59 13.20 2.08 -8.47
C LEU A 59 13.10 3.56 -8.84
N PHE A 60 11.88 4.00 -9.11
CA PHE A 60 11.51 5.41 -9.20
C PHE A 60 10.88 5.82 -7.87
N LEU A 61 11.40 6.88 -7.26
CA LEU A 61 10.93 7.37 -5.96
C LEU A 61 10.46 8.82 -6.10
N ALA A 62 9.24 9.10 -5.68
CA ALA A 62 8.66 10.44 -5.64
C ALA A 62 8.14 10.75 -4.24
N TYR A 63 8.32 11.98 -3.80
CA TYR A 63 7.79 12.47 -2.52
C TYR A 63 6.69 13.48 -2.76
N CYS A 64 5.59 13.36 -2.02
CA CYS A 64 4.47 14.29 -2.07
C CYS A 64 4.18 14.82 -0.66
N SER A 65 4.15 16.14 -0.48
CA SER A 65 3.86 16.78 0.81
C SER A 65 2.41 17.25 0.96
N SER A 66 1.59 17.12 -0.09
CA SER A 66 0.17 17.49 -0.05
C SER A 66 -0.66 16.64 -1.01
N SER A 67 -1.99 16.61 -0.78
CA SER A 67 -2.95 15.93 -1.64
C SER A 67 -2.97 16.51 -3.05
N LEU A 68 -2.77 17.82 -3.19
CA LEU A 68 -2.66 18.49 -4.50
C LEU A 68 -1.36 18.10 -5.22
N GLN A 69 -0.22 18.05 -4.53
CA GLN A 69 1.02 17.60 -5.14
C GLN A 69 0.88 16.15 -5.62
N LEU A 70 0.29 15.27 -4.81
CA LEU A 70 0.00 13.89 -5.22
C LEU A 70 -0.85 13.85 -6.49
N LEU A 71 -1.93 14.65 -6.54
CA LEU A 71 -2.79 14.72 -7.72
C LEU A 71 -2.02 15.17 -8.98
N LEU A 72 -1.20 16.21 -8.87
CA LEU A 72 -0.37 16.70 -9.96
C LEU A 72 0.68 15.67 -10.40
N THR A 73 1.33 15.02 -9.45
CA THR A 73 2.28 13.93 -9.73
C THR A 73 1.60 12.82 -10.51
N LEU A 74 0.42 12.36 -10.07
CA LEU A 74 -0.36 11.33 -10.77
C LEU A 74 -0.69 11.73 -12.22
N HIS A 75 -1.02 13.00 -12.48
CA HIS A 75 -1.28 13.49 -13.84
C HIS A 75 -0.03 13.43 -14.73
N SER A 76 1.16 13.63 -14.15
CA SER A 76 2.41 13.58 -14.91
C SER A 76 2.92 12.17 -15.20
N LEU A 77 2.33 11.12 -14.60
CA LEU A 77 2.83 9.76 -14.72
C LEU A 77 2.59 9.12 -16.09
N GLU A 78 1.65 9.63 -16.88
CA GLU A 78 1.36 9.10 -18.23
C GLU A 78 2.62 9.07 -19.09
N ALA A 79 3.41 10.16 -19.07
CA ALA A 79 4.68 10.23 -19.79
C ALA A 79 5.70 9.21 -19.27
N LEU A 80 5.77 9.01 -17.94
CA LEU A 80 6.69 8.07 -17.33
C LEU A 80 6.39 6.63 -17.76
N PHE A 81 5.12 6.22 -17.73
CA PHE A 81 4.70 4.87 -18.13
C PHE A 81 4.90 4.61 -19.62
N CYS A 82 4.72 5.64 -20.47
CA CYS A 82 5.03 5.53 -21.90
C CYS A 82 6.53 5.32 -22.17
N SER A 83 7.41 5.94 -21.38
CA SER A 83 8.87 5.80 -21.53
C SER A 83 9.45 4.55 -20.86
N HIS A 84 8.73 3.98 -19.88
CA HIS A 84 9.20 2.85 -19.07
C HIS A 84 8.21 1.67 -19.14
N PRO A 85 8.21 0.89 -20.23
CA PRO A 85 7.27 -0.22 -20.41
C PRO A 85 7.49 -1.38 -19.42
N SER A 86 8.63 -1.42 -18.71
CA SER A 86 8.90 -2.42 -17.66
C SER A 86 8.34 -2.01 -16.30
N LEU A 87 7.80 -0.79 -16.18
CA LEU A 87 7.16 -0.28 -14.98
C LEU A 87 5.74 -0.82 -14.89
N CYS A 88 5.55 -1.79 -13.99
CA CYS A 88 4.26 -2.44 -13.80
C CYS A 88 3.77 -2.42 -12.36
N LEU A 89 4.53 -1.84 -11.42
CA LEU A 89 4.14 -1.68 -10.03
C LEU A 89 4.14 -0.21 -9.61
N LEU A 90 3.00 0.27 -9.14
CA LEU A 90 2.82 1.56 -8.48
C LEU A 90 2.51 1.33 -7.00
N ILE A 91 3.30 1.96 -6.11
CA ILE A 91 3.10 1.96 -4.67
C ILE A 91 2.81 3.40 -4.23
N VAL A 92 1.76 3.59 -3.42
CA VAL A 92 1.47 4.86 -2.73
C VAL A 92 1.45 4.63 -1.22
N ASP A 93 2.42 5.18 -0.51
CA ASP A 93 2.60 5.05 0.94
C ASP A 93 2.57 6.44 1.59
N SER A 94 1.47 6.91 2.17
CA SER A 94 0.14 6.32 2.31
C SER A 94 -0.94 7.15 1.61
N LEU A 95 -1.95 6.48 1.04
CA LEU A 95 -3.08 7.19 0.39
C LEU A 95 -3.89 8.03 1.40
N SER A 96 -3.78 7.71 2.69
CA SER A 96 -4.48 8.39 3.78
C SER A 96 -3.73 9.57 4.40
N ALA A 97 -2.49 9.84 3.99
CA ALA A 97 -1.62 10.84 4.64
C ALA A 97 -2.29 12.21 4.83
N PHE A 98 -3.01 12.67 3.81
CA PHE A 98 -3.63 14.00 3.80
C PHE A 98 -5.07 14.01 4.29
N TYR A 99 -5.59 12.90 4.83
CA TYR A 99 -7.00 12.76 5.19
C TYR A 99 -7.50 13.88 6.10
N TRP A 100 -6.79 14.16 7.20
CA TRP A 100 -7.21 15.18 8.16
C TRP A 100 -7.08 16.60 7.61
N THR A 101 -6.03 16.87 6.83
CA THR A 101 -5.82 18.16 6.19
C THR A 101 -6.93 18.46 5.19
N ASP A 102 -7.25 17.51 4.31
CA ASP A 102 -8.32 17.66 3.31
C ASP A 102 -9.70 17.84 3.98
N ARG A 103 -9.96 17.11 5.07
CA ARG A 103 -11.17 17.27 5.90
C ARG A 103 -11.27 18.68 6.50
N ALA A 104 -10.18 19.22 7.02
CA ALA A 104 -10.16 20.57 7.59
C ALA A 104 -10.36 21.64 6.49
N SER A 105 -9.74 21.48 5.32
CA SER A 105 -9.85 22.43 4.22
C SER A 105 -11.21 22.45 3.52
N GLY A 106 -11.97 21.36 3.59
CA GLY A 106 -13.27 21.25 2.91
C GLY A 106 -14.46 21.92 3.60
N GLY A 107 -14.27 22.51 4.78
CA GLY A 107 -15.35 23.14 5.56
C GLY A 107 -16.45 22.14 5.93
N GLU A 108 -17.72 22.53 5.81
CA GLU A 108 -18.87 21.67 6.15
C GLU A 108 -19.25 20.67 5.04
N SER A 109 -18.72 20.85 3.83
CA SER A 109 -19.10 20.03 2.67
C SER A 109 -18.22 18.79 2.56
N VAL A 110 -18.81 17.62 2.86
CA VAL A 110 -18.14 16.32 2.66
C VAL A 110 -17.62 16.15 1.22
N ALA A 111 -18.32 16.72 0.24
CA ALA A 111 -17.88 16.66 -1.16
C ALA A 111 -16.59 17.45 -1.42
N LEU A 112 -16.41 18.61 -0.77
CA LEU A 112 -15.18 19.40 -0.85
C LEU A 112 -14.05 18.74 -0.05
N GLN A 113 -14.38 18.26 1.14
CA GLN A 113 -13.46 17.53 2.02
C GLN A 113 -12.84 16.29 1.35
N GLU A 114 -13.60 15.59 0.50
CA GLU A 114 -13.12 14.38 -0.18
C GLU A 114 -12.71 14.65 -1.64
N SER A 115 -12.73 15.90 -2.10
CA SER A 115 -12.64 16.24 -3.53
C SER A 115 -11.30 15.83 -4.15
N THR A 116 -10.18 16.12 -3.50
CA THR A 116 -8.84 15.79 -3.99
C THR A 116 -8.62 14.28 -3.98
N LEU A 117 -8.90 13.61 -2.87
CA LEU A 117 -8.81 12.16 -2.78
C LEU A 117 -9.69 11.45 -3.82
N LYS A 118 -10.90 11.96 -4.10
CA LYS A 118 -11.78 11.44 -5.15
C LYS A 118 -11.12 11.55 -6.52
N LYS A 119 -10.52 12.69 -6.86
CA LYS A 119 -9.78 12.88 -8.12
C LYS A 119 -8.58 11.94 -8.21
N CYS A 120 -7.78 11.82 -7.15
CA CYS A 120 -6.65 10.88 -7.09
C CYS A 120 -7.12 9.44 -7.30
N SER A 121 -8.23 9.03 -6.67
CA SER A 121 -8.78 7.68 -6.79
C SER A 121 -9.21 7.36 -8.23
N GLN A 122 -9.88 8.31 -8.89
CA GLN A 122 -10.31 8.17 -10.28
C GLN A 122 -9.13 8.09 -11.24
N LEU A 123 -8.08 8.88 -10.98
CA LEU A 123 -6.88 8.88 -11.81
C LEU A 123 -6.06 7.59 -11.61
N LEU A 124 -5.91 7.12 -10.37
CA LEU A 124 -5.30 5.83 -10.07
C LEU A 124 -6.03 4.68 -10.76
N GLU A 125 -7.37 4.67 -10.74
CA GLU A 125 -8.18 3.67 -11.46
C GLU A 125 -7.90 3.69 -12.97
N ARG A 126 -7.83 4.88 -13.56
CA ARG A 126 -7.49 5.07 -14.97
C ARG A 126 -6.11 4.53 -15.28
N LEU A 127 -5.08 4.98 -14.54
CA LEU A 127 -3.68 4.57 -14.75
C LEU A 127 -3.52 3.05 -14.64
N VAL A 128 -4.13 2.44 -13.63
CA VAL A 128 -4.12 0.97 -13.44
C VAL A 128 -4.75 0.24 -14.62
N THR A 129 -5.84 0.78 -15.17
CA THR A 129 -6.59 0.12 -16.25
C THR A 129 -5.89 0.29 -17.60
N GLU A 130 -5.46 1.51 -17.93
CA GLU A 130 -4.86 1.85 -19.22
C GLU A 130 -3.45 1.25 -19.37
N TYR A 131 -2.62 1.35 -18.32
CA TYR A 131 -1.23 0.87 -18.34
C TYR A 131 -1.06 -0.52 -17.72
N ARG A 132 -2.17 -1.19 -17.34
CA ARG A 132 -2.18 -2.55 -16.77
C ARG A 132 -1.26 -2.71 -15.55
N LEU A 133 -1.22 -1.68 -14.70
CA LEU A 133 -0.37 -1.64 -13.52
C LEU A 133 -0.95 -2.47 -12.37
N VAL A 134 -0.07 -2.92 -11.49
CA VAL A 134 -0.43 -3.38 -10.15
C VAL A 134 -0.30 -2.19 -9.21
N LEU A 135 -1.37 -1.85 -8.50
CA LEU A 135 -1.38 -0.77 -7.50
C LEU A 135 -1.41 -1.35 -6.09
N PHE A 136 -0.44 -0.94 -5.27
CA PHE A 136 -0.47 -1.11 -3.83
C PHE A 136 -0.58 0.26 -3.16
N THR A 137 -1.48 0.36 -2.18
CA THR A 137 -1.60 1.56 -1.36
C THR A 137 -1.68 1.16 0.09
N THR A 138 -1.02 1.92 0.97
CA THR A 138 -1.24 1.78 2.41
C THR A 138 -2.26 2.80 2.89
N THR A 139 -2.92 2.46 4.00
CA THR A 139 -3.82 3.37 4.70
C THR A 139 -3.59 3.19 6.19
N GLN A 140 -3.56 4.29 6.93
CA GLN A 140 -3.52 4.26 8.39
C GLN A 140 -4.84 3.72 8.95
N SER A 141 -4.79 3.05 10.10
CA SER A 141 -5.99 2.55 10.79
C SER A 141 -6.64 3.65 11.65
N LEU A 142 -7.17 4.68 11.00
CA LEU A 142 -7.71 5.87 11.69
C LEU A 142 -9.06 5.62 12.39
N MET A 143 -9.86 4.67 11.89
CA MET A 143 -11.18 4.37 12.44
C MET A 143 -11.25 2.90 12.84
N GLN A 144 -11.07 2.64 14.14
CA GLN A 144 -11.39 1.35 14.74
C GLN A 144 -12.89 1.29 15.03
N LYS A 145 -13.53 0.14 14.78
CA LYS A 145 -14.85 -0.13 15.35
C LYS A 145 -14.68 -0.13 16.87
N ALA A 146 -15.53 0.62 17.58
CA ALA A 146 -15.66 0.42 19.01
C ALA A 146 -16.07 -1.05 19.22
N SER A 147 -15.39 -1.76 20.12
CA SER A 147 -15.86 -3.07 20.55
C SER A 147 -17.21 -2.86 21.22
N ASP A 148 -18.27 -3.37 20.59
CA ASP A 148 -19.64 -3.33 21.14
C ASP A 148 -19.65 -4.11 22.47
N SER A 149 -19.36 -3.40 23.55
CA SER A 149 -19.55 -3.81 24.94
C SER A 149 -20.70 -3.05 25.60
N ALA A 150 -21.60 -2.50 24.79
CA ALA A 150 -22.86 -1.93 25.23
C ALA A 150 -24.02 -2.64 24.51
N GLU A 151 -24.89 -3.25 25.30
CA GLU A 151 -26.12 -3.93 24.89
C GLU A 151 -26.95 -3.07 23.92
N GLN A 152 -27.12 -3.53 22.68
CA GLN A 152 -28.20 -3.06 21.80
C GLN A 152 -28.85 -4.20 21.01
N PRO A 153 -30.17 -4.10 20.72
CA PRO A 153 -30.98 -5.21 20.27
C PRO A 153 -30.76 -5.53 18.80
N ALA A 154 -30.83 -6.81 18.48
CA ALA A 154 -30.58 -7.35 17.15
C ALA A 154 -31.53 -6.76 16.08
N SER A 155 -31.00 -5.92 15.19
CA SER A 155 -31.56 -5.75 13.85
C SER A 155 -30.46 -5.70 12.79
N SER A 156 -30.52 -6.67 11.88
CA SER A 156 -29.74 -6.82 10.63
C SER A 156 -28.21 -6.84 10.74
N LYS A 157 -27.65 -7.85 11.41
CA LYS A 157 -26.28 -8.31 11.09
C LYS A 157 -26.34 -9.16 9.82
N LEU A 158 -25.82 -8.65 8.71
CA LEU A 158 -25.55 -9.43 7.50
C LEU A 158 -24.51 -10.51 7.84
N PRO A 159 -24.74 -11.79 7.53
CA PRO A 159 -23.82 -12.86 7.88
C PRO A 159 -22.65 -12.86 6.88
N GLY A 160 -21.48 -12.41 7.33
CA GLY A 160 -20.27 -12.38 6.52
C GLY A 160 -19.19 -11.39 6.96
N ASP A 161 -19.48 -10.52 7.94
CA ASP A 161 -18.51 -9.58 8.50
C ASP A 161 -17.61 -10.27 9.52
N GLY A 162 -16.67 -11.08 9.00
CA GLY A 162 -15.63 -11.70 9.82
C GLY A 162 -14.76 -10.62 10.47
N ASP A 163 -14.81 -10.58 11.79
CA ASP A 163 -13.76 -10.25 12.75
C ASP A 163 -12.59 -9.40 12.20
N THR A 164 -12.91 -8.17 11.78
CA THR A 164 -11.91 -7.17 11.43
C THR A 164 -12.46 -5.81 11.83
N ASP A 165 -11.89 -5.21 12.87
CA ASP A 165 -12.29 -3.91 13.45
C ASP A 165 -12.03 -2.70 12.55
N TYR A 166 -11.79 -2.91 11.25
CA TYR A 166 -11.47 -1.85 10.30
C TYR A 166 -12.73 -1.24 9.68
N ARG A 167 -12.95 0.05 9.88
CA ARG A 167 -13.98 0.83 9.18
C ARG A 167 -13.37 1.54 7.97
N ALA A 168 -13.93 1.29 6.79
CA ALA A 168 -13.55 2.03 5.58
C ALA A 168 -13.94 3.52 5.71
N TYR A 169 -12.94 4.41 5.72
CA TYR A 169 -13.12 5.85 5.92
C TYR A 169 -12.72 6.72 4.72
N LEU A 170 -11.98 6.15 3.76
CA LEU A 170 -11.65 6.82 2.51
C LEU A 170 -12.88 6.94 1.59
N CYS A 171 -12.82 7.88 0.64
CA CYS A 171 -13.96 8.24 -0.20
C CYS A 171 -14.55 7.07 -1.00
N LYS A 172 -15.83 7.17 -1.38
CA LYS A 172 -16.54 6.10 -2.11
C LYS A 172 -15.89 5.76 -3.46
N ALA A 173 -15.21 6.71 -4.10
CA ALA A 173 -14.49 6.44 -5.34
C ALA A 173 -13.38 5.42 -5.12
N TRP A 174 -12.52 5.64 -4.11
CA TRP A 174 -11.49 4.69 -3.72
C TRP A 174 -12.05 3.31 -3.41
N GLN A 175 -13.11 3.25 -2.61
CA GLN A 175 -13.71 1.96 -2.19
C GLN A 175 -14.15 1.08 -3.37
N LYS A 176 -14.53 1.68 -4.51
CA LYS A 176 -14.89 0.94 -5.73
C LYS A 176 -13.69 0.37 -6.48
N VAL A 177 -12.53 1.02 -6.38
CA VAL A 177 -11.28 0.63 -7.05
C VAL A 177 -10.62 -0.55 -6.35
N VAL A 178 -10.75 -0.64 -5.02
CA VAL A 178 -10.11 -1.69 -4.21
C VAL A 178 -10.67 -3.07 -4.58
N LYS A 179 -9.78 -3.99 -4.97
CA LYS A 179 -10.12 -5.40 -5.24
C LYS A 179 -9.77 -6.32 -4.07
N HIS A 180 -8.62 -6.07 -3.46
CA HIS A 180 -8.09 -6.82 -2.33
C HIS A 180 -7.81 -5.88 -1.16
N ARG A 181 -8.13 -6.33 0.05
CA ARG A 181 -7.70 -5.67 1.29
C ARG A 181 -6.78 -6.60 2.06
N VAL A 182 -5.71 -6.03 2.57
CA VAL A 182 -4.70 -6.75 3.33
C VAL A 182 -4.54 -6.03 4.67
N ILE A 183 -4.86 -6.72 5.75
CA ILE A 183 -4.83 -6.20 7.11
C ILE A 183 -3.67 -6.85 7.85
N PHE A 184 -2.84 -6.03 8.48
CA PHE A 184 -1.69 -6.47 9.25
C PHE A 184 -1.98 -6.28 10.74
N SER A 185 -1.63 -7.27 11.55
CA SER A 185 -1.70 -7.18 13.01
C SER A 185 -0.44 -7.78 13.65
N ARG A 186 -0.12 -7.33 14.86
CA ARG A 186 0.92 -7.95 15.69
C ARG A 186 0.24 -9.02 16.57
N GLU A 187 0.87 -10.18 16.73
CA GLU A 187 0.35 -11.22 17.63
C GLU A 187 0.68 -10.84 19.10
N ASP A 188 -0.32 -10.84 20.00
CA ASP A 188 -0.23 -10.29 21.37
C ASP A 188 0.59 -11.13 22.37
N GLU A 189 1.39 -12.08 21.90
CA GLU A 189 2.33 -12.77 22.77
C GLU A 189 3.50 -11.85 23.09
N ALA A 190 3.63 -11.46 24.37
CA ALA A 190 4.54 -10.45 24.91
C ALA A 190 6.05 -10.59 24.57
N LYS A 191 6.45 -11.66 23.87
CA LYS A 191 7.82 -11.93 23.40
C LYS A 191 7.93 -12.35 21.93
N SER A 192 6.82 -12.46 21.20
CA SER A 192 6.86 -12.91 19.80
C SER A 192 7.09 -11.73 18.85
N SER A 193 8.07 -11.83 17.96
CA SER A 193 8.26 -10.91 16.82
C SER A 193 7.36 -11.31 15.64
N ARG A 194 6.23 -11.96 15.94
CA ARG A 194 5.32 -12.54 14.96
C ARG A 194 4.21 -11.54 14.62
N PHE A 195 3.93 -11.49 13.33
CA PHE A 195 2.89 -10.67 12.76
C PHE A 195 1.95 -11.57 11.98
N SER A 196 0.70 -11.16 11.86
CA SER A 196 -0.29 -11.84 11.03
C SER A 196 -0.79 -10.90 9.94
N LEU A 197 -1.12 -11.49 8.80
CA LEU A 197 -1.67 -10.82 7.65
C LEU A 197 -2.94 -11.54 7.21
N VAL A 198 -4.03 -10.79 7.10
CA VAL A 198 -5.31 -11.28 6.58
C VAL A 198 -5.59 -10.59 5.26
N SER A 199 -5.60 -11.37 4.18
CA SER A 199 -6.00 -10.92 2.85
C SER A 199 -7.45 -11.29 2.58
N ARG A 200 -8.24 -10.31 2.14
CA ARG A 200 -9.65 -10.44 1.76
C ARG A 200 -9.83 -9.99 0.31
N HIS A 201 -10.36 -10.85 -0.54
CA HIS A 201 -10.83 -10.44 -1.87
C HIS A 201 -12.29 -9.97 -1.77
N LEU A 202 -12.55 -8.72 -2.14
CA LEU A 202 -13.83 -8.07 -1.84
C LEU A 202 -15.02 -8.62 -2.64
N LYS A 203 -14.80 -9.18 -3.82
CA LYS A 203 -15.89 -9.75 -4.64
C LYS A 203 -16.26 -11.19 -4.27
N SER A 204 -15.27 -12.02 -4.00
CA SER A 204 -15.51 -13.43 -3.63
C SER A 204 -15.64 -13.65 -2.13
N ASN A 205 -15.38 -12.62 -1.33
CA ASN A 205 -15.24 -12.68 0.12
C ASN A 205 -14.28 -13.77 0.61
N SER A 206 -13.31 -14.17 -0.23
CA SER A 206 -12.34 -15.20 0.15
C SER A 206 -11.29 -14.59 1.08
N LEU A 207 -10.99 -15.34 2.15
CA LEU A 207 -10.07 -14.96 3.20
C LEU A 207 -8.85 -15.87 3.18
N LYS A 208 -7.66 -15.28 3.30
CA LYS A 208 -6.41 -16.00 3.53
C LYS A 208 -5.66 -15.34 4.69
N LYS A 209 -5.27 -16.13 5.67
CA LYS A 209 -4.47 -15.69 6.80
C LYS A 209 -3.08 -16.31 6.71
N HIS A 210 -2.06 -15.48 6.92
CA HIS A 210 -0.66 -15.90 6.97
C HIS A 210 -0.01 -15.29 8.20
N ALA A 211 0.95 -16.00 8.77
CA ALA A 211 1.85 -15.44 9.78
C ALA A 211 3.21 -15.15 9.15
N PHE A 212 3.90 -14.15 9.67
CA PHE A 212 5.22 -13.76 9.19
C PHE A 212 6.07 -13.11 10.29
N MET A 213 7.37 -13.04 10.05
CA MET A 213 8.32 -12.31 10.87
C MET A 213 9.03 -11.25 10.02
N ILE A 214 9.54 -10.21 10.68
CA ILE A 214 10.35 -9.17 10.04
C ILE A 214 11.82 -9.44 10.40
N ARG A 215 12.66 -9.65 9.38
CA ARG A 215 14.10 -9.89 9.49
C ARG A 215 14.90 -8.91 8.62
N GLU A 216 16.22 -9.03 8.62
CA GLU A 216 17.11 -8.23 7.76
C GLU A 216 16.86 -8.50 6.26
N SER A 217 16.53 -9.74 5.91
CA SER A 217 16.07 -10.19 4.57
C SER A 217 14.67 -9.67 4.16
N GLY A 218 14.02 -8.87 5.01
CA GLY A 218 12.67 -8.35 4.82
C GLY A 218 11.61 -9.16 5.56
N VAL A 219 10.52 -9.51 4.88
CA VAL A 219 9.44 -10.34 5.44
C VAL A 219 9.69 -11.83 5.14
N GLU A 220 9.52 -12.67 6.15
CA GLU A 220 9.57 -14.14 6.05
C GLU A 220 8.26 -14.74 6.54
N PHE A 221 7.56 -15.45 5.66
CA PHE A 221 6.31 -16.14 6.00
C PHE A 221 6.60 -17.44 6.75
N CYS A 222 5.78 -17.74 7.76
CA CYS A 222 5.84 -18.96 8.57
C CYS A 222 5.04 -20.11 7.96
#